data_AF-K1TII3-F1
#
_entry.id   AF-K1TII3-F1
#
_cell.length_a   1.000
_cell.length_b   1.000
_cell.length_c   1.000
_cell.angle_alpha   90.00
_cell.angle_beta   90.00
_cell.angle_gamma   90.00
#
_symmetry.space_group_name_H-M   'P 1'
#
loop_
_entity.id
_entity.type
_entity.pdbx_description
1 polymer ?
#
loop_
_entity_poly.entity_id
_entity_poly.type
_entity_poly.pdbx_seq_one_letter_code
_entity_poly.pdbx_strand_id
1 'polypeptide(L)' 'MYFLNVGPKADGTITDEETAVLKQLGAWLKLNGEGIYNTTFWKTFWRRES' A
#
# COMPACT_ATOMS: atom_id res chain seq x y z
N MET A 1 -0.47 -8.57 7.93
CA MET A 1 -1.46 -7.48 7.95
C MET A 1 -0.72 -6.18 7.73
N TYR A 2 -1.00 -5.45 6.65
CA TYR A 2 -0.45 -4.11 6.40
C TYR A 2 -1.45 -3.08 6.94
N PHE A 3 -0.99 -2.15 7.78
CA PHE A 3 -1.82 -1.09 8.36
C PHE A 3 -1.25 0.26 7.97
N LEU A 4 -1.95 0.98 7.11
CA LEU A 4 -1.58 2.33 6.71
C LEU A 4 -2.34 3.32 7.59
N ASN A 5 -1.60 4.05 8.43
CA ASN A 5 -2.16 5.19 9.15
C ASN A 5 -2.37 6.35 8.18
N VAL A 6 -3.57 6.92 8.17
CA VAL A 6 -3.87 8.20 7.51
C VAL A 6 -4.24 9.16 8.63
N GLY A 7 -3.42 10.18 8.84
CA GLY A 7 -3.62 11.16 9.90
C GLY A 7 -4.39 12.35 9.33
N PRO A 8 -5.69 12.51 9.63
CA PRO A 8 -6.38 13.72 9.23
C PRO A 8 -5.70 14.95 9.83
N LYS A 9 -5.84 16.10 9.18
CA LYS A 9 -5.56 17.43 9.75
C LYS A 9 -6.21 17.56 11.13
N ALA A 10 -5.77 18.54 11.91
CA ALA A 10 -6.30 18.81 13.26
C ALA A 10 -7.83 19.01 13.30
N ASP A 11 -8.45 19.33 12.16
CA ASP A 11 -9.89 19.49 11.97
C ASP A 11 -10.62 18.22 11.47
N GLY A 12 -9.92 17.10 11.33
CA GLY A 12 -10.49 15.84 10.88
C GLY A 12 -10.50 15.65 9.35
N THR A 13 -10.01 16.61 8.56
CA THR A 13 -10.01 16.50 7.09
C THR A 13 -8.74 15.80 6.56
N ILE A 14 -8.91 14.94 5.56
CA ILE A 14 -7.78 14.36 4.79
C ILE A 14 -7.38 15.38 3.73
N THR A 15 -6.07 15.60 3.51
CA THR A 15 -5.64 16.57 2.50
C THR A 15 -5.83 16.04 1.08
N ASP A 16 -5.83 16.94 0.11
CA ASP A 16 -5.90 16.55 -1.31
C ASP A 16 -4.66 15.75 -1.73
N GLU A 17 -3.49 16.07 -1.17
CA GLU A 17 -2.25 15.32 -1.38
C GLU A 17 -2.33 13.90 -0.82
N GLU A 18 -2.80 13.74 0.42
CA GLU A 18 -3.02 12.42 1.03
C GLU A 18 -4.01 11.60 0.22
N THR A 19 -5.09 12.24 -0.22
CA THR A 19 -6.10 11.63 -1.09
C THR A 19 -5.48 11.20 -2.43
N ALA A 20 -4.62 12.02 -3.02
CA ALA A 20 -3.93 11.70 -4.28
C ALA A 20 -3.01 10.48 -4.12
N VAL A 21 -2.23 10.42 -3.03
CA VAL A 21 -1.36 9.27 -2.73
C VAL A 21 -2.17 7.99 -2.53
N LEU A 22 -3.27 8.05 -1.76
CA LEU A 22 -4.14 6.89 -1.53
C LEU A 22 -4.79 6.39 -2.84
N LYS A 23 -5.21 7.31 -3.71
CA LYS A 23 -5.76 6.97 -5.03
C LYS A 23 -4.72 6.32 -5.94
N GLN A 24 -3.48 6.83 -5.95
CA GLN A 24 -2.39 6.25 -6.73
C GLN A 24 -2.03 4.84 -6.24
N LEU A 25 -1.95 4.66 -4.91
CA LEU A 25 -1.74 3.35 -4.30
C LEU A 25 -2.86 2.38 -4.67
N GLY A 26 -4.12 2.81 -4.56
CA GLY A 26 -5.28 2.01 -4.94
C GLY A 26 -5.27 1.60 -6.42
N ALA A 27 -4.89 2.52 -7.31
CA ALA A 27 -4.76 2.22 -8.74
C ALA A 27 -3.68 1.16 -9.02
N TRP A 28 -2.52 1.26 -8.35
CA TRP A 28 -1.45 0.28 -8.48
C TRP A 28 -1.85 -1.09 -7.92
N LEU A 29 -2.50 -1.12 -6.75
CA LEU A 29 -3.02 -2.36 -6.16
C LEU A 29 -4.11 -3.01 -7.00
N LYS A 30 -4.93 -2.23 -7.70
CA LYS A 30 -5.93 -2.77 -8.63
C LYS A 30 -5.28 -3.51 -9.81
N LEU A 31 -4.16 -3.00 -10.32
CA LEU A 31 -3.43 -3.63 -11.42
C LEU A 31 -2.62 -4.86 -10.98
N ASN A 32 -2.01 -4.81 -9.79
CA ASN A 32 -1.05 -5.82 -9.32
C ASN A 32 -1.62 -6.73 -8.21
N GLY A 33 -2.90 -6.60 -7.92
CA GLY A 33 -3.54 -7.19 -6.74
C GLY A 33 -3.49 -8.70 -6.71
N GLU A 34 -3.48 -9.37 -7.86
CA GLU A 34 -3.36 -10.84 -7.95
C GLU A 34 -2.05 -11.38 -7.34
N GLY A 35 -0.99 -10.58 -7.32
CA GLY A 35 0.30 -10.93 -6.70
C GLY A 35 0.38 -10.64 -5.19
N ILE A 36 -0.64 -9.98 -4.62
CA ILE A 36 -0.61 -9.47 -3.25
C ILE A 36 -1.76 -10.04 -2.43
N TYR A 37 -2.99 -9.93 -2.92
CA TYR A 37 -4.16 -10.45 -2.22
C TYR A 37 -4.26 -11.96 -2.40
N ASN A 38 -4.59 -12.67 -1.33
CA ASN A 38 -4.74 -14.13 -1.30
C ASN A 38 -3.49 -14.92 -1.74
N THR A 39 -2.34 -14.28 -1.82
CA THR A 39 -1.06 -14.97 -2.04
C THR A 39 -0.49 -15.46 -0.72
N THR A 40 0.42 -16.43 -0.81
CA THR A 40 1.20 -16.93 0.33
C THR A 40 2.66 -16.58 0.16
N PHE A 41 3.42 -16.61 1.25
CA PHE A 41 4.84 -16.30 1.22
C PHE A 41 5.60 -17.28 0.33
N TRP A 42 6.58 -16.75 -0.41
CA TRP A 42 7.57 -17.60 -1.08
C TRP A 42 8.65 -18.04 -0.08
N LYS A 43 9.29 -19.19 -0.32
CA LYS A 43 10.30 -19.78 0.58
C LYS A 43 11.50 -18.87 0.89
N THR A 44 11.76 -17.89 0.02
CA THR A 44 12.83 -16.90 0.19
C THR A 44 12.40 -15.59 -0.45
N PHE A 45 12.44 -14.49 0.30
CA PHE A 45 11.92 -13.18 -0.12
C PHE A 45 13.04 -12.15 -0.36
N TRP A 46 14.28 -12.48 0.00
CA TRP A 46 15.50 -11.73 -0.34
C TRP A 46 16.62 -12.69 -0.69
N ARG A 47 17.27 -12.45 -1.83
CA ARG A 47 18.57 -13.05 -2.16
C ARG A 47 19.58 -11.92 -2.17
N ARG A 48 20.51 -11.94 -1.21
CA ARG A 48 21.67 -11.05 -1.26
C ARG A 48 22.61 -11.62 -2.31
N GLU A 49 22.73 -10.95 -3.45
CA GLU A 49 23.82 -11.25 -4.38
C GLU A 49 25.13 -10.78 -3.74
N SER A 50 26.10 -11.69 -3.65
CA SER A 50 27.45 -11.45 -3.15
C SER A 50 28.34 -10.92 -4.26
#